data_AF-A0A1R3TIX8-F1
#
_entry.id   AF-A0A1R3TIX8-F1
#
_cell.length_a   1.000
_cell.length_b   1.000
_cell.length_c   1.000
_cell.angle_alpha   90.00
_cell.angle_beta   90.00
_cell.angle_gamma   90.00
#
_symmetry.space_group_name_H-M   'P 1'
#
loop_
_entity.id
_entity.type
_entity.pdbx_description
1 polymer ?
#
loop_
_entity_poly.entity_id
_entity_poly.type
_entity_poly.pdbx_seq_one_letter_code
_entity_poly.pdbx_strand_id
1 'polypeptide(L)'
;MADELETMIHIYFTTADKGVRNAFAGTGQSRKRSTVITRVLAERLFDKLAINYTWMKYGVEVPKQEVINFINDVLWAVPDDIAKLSGNRTVGSEAATKSITHGLFLAMQLEYNRKFESQDPWDPASPRYIHREKQA
;
A
#
# COMPACT_ATOMS: atom_id res chain seq x y z
N MET A 1 10.41 11.39 -11.50
CA MET A 1 9.08 10.76 -11.65
C MET A 1 8.86 9.93 -10.40
N ALA A 2 7.74 10.13 -9.69
CA ALA A 2 7.39 9.26 -8.57
C ALA A 2 7.09 7.86 -9.10
N ASP A 3 7.52 6.83 -8.38
CA ASP A 3 7.25 5.45 -8.75
C ASP A 3 5.74 5.17 -8.67
N GLU A 4 5.20 4.40 -9.62
CA GLU A 4 3.76 4.07 -9.65
C GLU A 4 3.33 3.31 -8.40
N LEU A 5 4.18 2.43 -7.87
CA LEU A 5 3.92 1.72 -6.61
C LEU A 5 3.81 2.70 -5.44
N GLU A 6 4.77 3.61 -5.32
CA GLU A 6 4.76 4.63 -4.26
C GLU A 6 3.50 5.50 -4.34
N THR A 7 3.10 5.86 -5.55
CA THR A 7 1.89 6.64 -5.82
C THR A 7 0.64 5.86 -5.41
N MET A 8 0.54 4.58 -5.73
CA MET A 8 -0.59 3.74 -5.31
C MET A 8 -0.66 3.56 -3.79
N ILE A 9 0.47 3.35 -3.13
CA ILE A 9 0.55 3.31 -1.66
C ILE A 9 0.04 4.64 -1.09
N HIS A 10 0.48 5.78 -1.64
CA HIS A 10 0.10 7.11 -1.17
C HIS A 10 -1.41 7.35 -1.31
N ILE A 11 -1.97 7.04 -2.48
CA ILE A 11 -3.40 7.15 -2.75
C ILE A 11 -4.19 6.29 -1.77
N TYR A 12 -3.72 5.06 -1.50
CA TYR A 12 -4.38 4.20 -0.53
C TYR A 12 -4.40 4.82 0.88
N PHE A 13 -3.25 5.31 1.36
CA PHE A 13 -3.17 5.94 2.69
C PHE A 13 -4.01 7.21 2.81
N THR A 14 -4.12 8.01 1.74
CA THR A 14 -4.91 9.25 1.75
C THR A 14 -6.41 8.99 1.66
N THR A 15 -6.82 7.95 0.93
CA THR A 15 -8.23 7.60 0.69
C THR A 15 -8.80 6.56 1.65
N ALA A 16 -7.96 5.88 2.44
CA ALA A 16 -8.38 4.88 3.41
C ALA A 16 -9.46 5.42 4.38
N ASP A 17 -10.36 4.53 4.79
CA ASP A 17 -11.45 4.85 5.73
C ASP A 17 -10.90 5.56 6.98
N LYS A 18 -11.60 6.61 7.42
CA LYS A 18 -11.23 7.38 8.62
C LYS A 18 -11.07 6.47 9.84
N GLY A 19 -11.90 5.43 9.97
CA GLY A 19 -11.82 4.46 11.06
C GLY A 19 -10.50 3.68 11.08
N VAL A 20 -10.03 3.24 9.91
CA VAL A 20 -8.77 2.48 9.75
C VAL A 20 -7.57 3.40 9.99
N ARG A 21 -7.58 4.60 9.39
CA ARG A 21 -6.51 5.60 9.59
C ARG A 21 -6.38 6.00 11.05
N ASN A 22 -7.49 6.33 11.71
CA ASN A 22 -7.49 6.71 13.12
C ASN A 22 -7.01 5.56 14.02
N ALA A 23 -7.33 4.32 13.67
CA ALA A 23 -6.88 3.18 14.44
C ALA A 23 -5.38 2.86 14.25
N PHE A 24 -4.87 2.96 13.02
CA PHE A 24 -3.43 2.88 12.73
C PHE A 24 -2.65 4.00 13.44
N ALA A 25 -3.20 5.22 13.41
CA ALA A 25 -2.62 6.40 14.04
C ALA A 25 -2.76 6.38 15.57
N GLY A 26 -3.62 5.53 16.13
CA GLY A 26 -3.97 5.60 17.55
C GLY A 26 -4.60 6.94 17.94
N THR A 27 -5.41 7.55 17.05
CA THR A 27 -6.10 8.82 17.28
C THR A 27 -7.60 8.59 17.51
N GLY A 28 -8.12 9.20 18.59
CA GLY A 28 -9.51 9.04 19.05
C GLY A 28 -9.58 8.89 20.58
N GLN A 29 -10.69 9.31 21.20
CA GLN A 29 -10.91 9.08 22.64
C GLN A 29 -10.68 7.60 22.95
N SER A 30 -9.73 7.31 23.84
CA SER A 30 -9.27 5.98 24.30
C SER A 30 -8.48 5.06 23.34
N ARG A 31 -8.12 5.49 22.12
CA ARG A 31 -7.42 4.60 21.16
C ARG A 31 -5.90 4.61 21.34
N LYS A 32 -5.31 3.41 21.44
CA LYS A 32 -3.87 3.15 21.24
C LYS A 32 -3.67 2.47 19.88
N ARG A 33 -2.47 2.57 19.30
CA ARG A 33 -2.11 1.77 18.12
C ARG A 33 -2.25 0.29 18.46
N SER A 34 -2.70 -0.49 17.48
CA SER A 34 -2.91 -1.93 17.63
C SER A 34 -2.27 -2.68 16.47
N THR A 35 -1.52 -3.72 16.79
CA THR A 35 -0.92 -4.64 15.81
C THR A 35 -1.99 -5.30 14.96
N VAL A 36 -3.13 -5.68 15.56
CA VAL A 36 -4.27 -6.28 14.85
C VAL A 36 -4.82 -5.33 13.80
N ILE A 37 -4.95 -4.04 14.12
CA ILE A 37 -5.50 -3.06 13.17
C ILE A 37 -4.47 -2.69 12.09
N THR A 38 -3.19 -2.65 12.45
CA THR A 38 -2.09 -2.48 11.49
C THR A 38 -2.10 -3.62 10.47
N ARG A 39 -2.38 -4.86 10.91
CA ARG A 39 -2.55 -6.00 10.03
C ARG A 39 -3.73 -5.86 9.07
N VAL A 40 -4.89 -5.39 9.55
CA VAL A 40 -6.05 -5.13 8.67
C VAL A 40 -5.71 -4.09 7.58
N LEU A 41 -4.94 -3.06 7.94
CA LEU A 41 -4.46 -2.06 6.99
C LEU A 41 -3.49 -2.69 5.97
N ALA A 42 -2.57 -3.55 6.42
CA ALA A 42 -1.64 -4.26 5.57
C ALA A 42 -2.35 -5.21 4.58
N GLU A 43 -3.34 -5.97 5.05
CA GLU A 43 -4.16 -6.87 4.22
C GLU A 43 -4.88 -6.09 3.12
N ARG A 44 -5.54 -4.99 3.47
CA ARG A 44 -6.27 -4.16 2.51
C ARG A 44 -5.33 -3.45 1.52
N LEU A 45 -4.16 -3.01 1.97
CA LEU A 45 -3.15 -2.43 1.08
C LEU A 45 -2.64 -3.48 0.11
N PHE A 46 -2.29 -4.68 0.60
CA PHE A 46 -1.90 -5.80 -0.25
C PHE A 46 -2.95 -6.10 -1.31
N ASP A 47 -4.22 -6.24 -0.94
CA ASP A 47 -5.30 -6.55 -1.88
C ASP A 47 -5.46 -5.47 -2.96
N LYS A 48 -5.10 -4.22 -2.67
CA LYS A 48 -5.07 -3.15 -3.68
C LYS A 48 -3.86 -3.23 -4.60
N LEU A 49 -2.68 -3.52 -4.06
CA LEU A 49 -1.45 -3.64 -4.85
C LEU A 49 -1.46 -4.89 -5.73
N ALA A 50 -2.01 -6.01 -5.22
CA ALA A 50 -2.09 -7.29 -5.92
C ALA A 50 -2.98 -7.26 -7.18
N ILE A 51 -3.73 -6.17 -7.40
CA ILE A 51 -4.45 -5.94 -8.66
C ILE A 51 -3.47 -5.74 -9.83
N ASN A 52 -2.32 -5.12 -9.56
CA ASN A 52 -1.35 -4.72 -10.59
C ASN A 52 0.04 -5.30 -10.38
N TYR A 53 0.34 -5.83 -9.20
CA TYR A 53 1.68 -6.25 -8.85
C TYR A 53 1.73 -7.68 -8.33
N THR A 54 2.62 -8.46 -8.94
CA THR A 54 3.04 -9.78 -8.45
C THR A 54 4.42 -9.64 -7.80
N TRP A 55 4.54 -10.05 -6.55
CA TRP A 55 5.77 -9.92 -5.76
C TRP A 55 6.66 -11.15 -5.90
N MET A 56 7.95 -10.92 -6.12
CA MET A 56 8.93 -11.96 -6.39
C MET A 56 10.14 -11.82 -5.46
N LYS A 57 10.65 -12.94 -4.94
CA LYS A 57 11.87 -13.00 -4.14
C LYS A 57 12.72 -14.18 -4.61
N TYR A 58 14.00 -13.96 -4.89
CA TYR A 58 14.89 -14.99 -5.45
C TYR A 58 14.33 -15.71 -6.69
N GLY A 59 13.57 -15.00 -7.53
CA GLY A 59 12.98 -15.54 -8.76
C GLY A 59 11.68 -16.32 -8.60
N VAL A 60 11.20 -16.53 -7.37
CA VAL A 60 9.91 -17.19 -7.10
C VAL A 60 8.85 -16.19 -6.62
N GLU A 61 7.58 -16.49 -6.90
CA GLU A 61 6.46 -15.69 -6.41
C GLU A 61 6.36 -15.80 -4.89
N VAL A 62 6.19 -14.65 -4.23
CA VAL A 62 6.11 -14.56 -2.78
C VAL A 62 4.68 -14.84 -2.34
N PRO A 63 4.46 -15.73 -1.35
CA PRO A 63 3.13 -15.99 -0.83
C PRO A 63 2.47 -14.71 -0.31
N LYS A 64 1.18 -14.54 -0.59
CA LYS A 64 0.35 -13.41 -0.11
C LYS A 64 0.58 -13.11 1.38
N GLN A 65 0.59 -14.13 2.23
CA GLN A 65 0.73 -13.97 3.67
C GLN A 65 2.10 -13.40 4.08
N GLU A 66 3.15 -13.73 3.34
CA GLU A 66 4.50 -13.20 3.60
C GLU A 66 4.55 -11.70 3.32
N VAL A 67 4.02 -11.25 2.17
CA VAL A 67 3.97 -9.81 1.82
C VAL A 67 3.12 -9.03 2.82
N ILE A 68 1.97 -9.57 3.25
CA ILE A 68 1.12 -8.93 4.26
C ILE A 68 1.85 -8.80 5.59
N ASN A 69 2.53 -9.85 6.04
CA ASN A 69 3.29 -9.81 7.29
C ASN A 69 4.41 -8.74 7.19
N PHE A 70 5.12 -8.70 6.07
CA PHE A 70 6.15 -7.70 5.83
C PHE A 70 5.59 -6.27 5.87
N ILE A 71 4.50 -5.99 5.15
CA ILE A 71 3.84 -4.67 5.18
C ILE A 71 3.41 -4.32 6.61
N ASN A 72 2.80 -5.27 7.33
CA ASN A 72 2.40 -5.06 8.72
C ASN A 72 3.58 -4.68 9.61
N ASP A 73 4.71 -5.38 9.49
CA ASP A 73 5.88 -5.17 10.34
C ASP A 73 6.53 -3.80 10.06
N VAL A 74 6.64 -3.42 8.78
CA VAL A 74 7.13 -2.10 8.38
C VAL A 74 6.21 -0.99 8.90
N LEU A 75 4.88 -1.15 8.77
CA LEU A 75 3.92 -0.18 9.26
C LEU A 75 3.90 -0.10 10.79
N TRP A 76 4.11 -1.22 11.47
CA TRP A 76 4.19 -1.26 12.93
C TRP A 76 5.44 -0.53 13.45
N ALA A 77 6.56 -0.65 12.73
CA ALA A 77 7.82 0.02 13.05
C ALA A 77 7.78 1.55 12.86
N VAL A 78 6.75 2.11 12.21
CA VAL A 78 6.57 3.56 12.10
C VAL A 78 6.52 4.18 13.51
N PRO A 79 7.29 5.26 13.79
CA PRO A 79 7.22 5.97 15.06
C PRO A 79 5.80 6.46 15.40
N ASP A 80 5.42 6.34 16.68
CA ASP A 80 4.08 6.66 17.16
C ASP A 80 3.65 8.10 16.89
N ASP A 81 4.57 9.05 16.98
CA ASP A 81 4.37 10.46 16.69
C ASP A 81 4.04 10.69 15.20
N ILE A 82 4.78 10.05 14.29
CA ILE A 82 4.53 10.10 12.85
C ILE A 82 3.19 9.44 12.50
N ALA A 83 2.91 8.26 13.07
CA ALA A 83 1.64 7.57 12.87
C ALA A 83 0.45 8.42 13.38
N LYS A 84 0.57 9.04 14.55
CA LYS A 84 -0.45 9.96 15.08
C LYS A 84 -0.64 11.17 14.18
N LEU A 85 0.45 11.75 13.69
CA LEU A 85 0.42 12.94 12.85
C LEU A 85 -0.32 12.68 11.53
N SER A 86 -0.13 11.49 10.91
CA SER A 86 -0.84 11.11 9.68
C SER A 86 -2.35 10.89 9.89
N GLY A 87 -2.79 10.62 11.11
CA GLY A 87 -4.22 10.48 11.46
C GLY A 87 -4.94 11.81 11.72
N ASN A 88 -4.21 12.93 11.80
CA ASN A 88 -4.76 14.24 12.12
C ASN A 88 -5.12 15.05 10.86
N ARG A 89 -5.87 16.14 11.03
CA ARG A 89 -6.16 17.12 9.96
C ARG A 89 -5.29 18.38 10.07
N THR A 90 -4.08 18.23 10.60
CA THR A 90 -3.14 19.33 10.81
C THR A 90 -2.19 19.48 9.62
N VAL A 91 -1.47 20.60 9.54
CA VAL A 91 -0.51 20.93 8.46
C VAL A 91 0.55 19.82 8.26
N GLY A 92 0.89 19.06 9.30
CA GLY A 92 1.88 17.97 9.23
C GLY A 92 1.34 16.61 8.73
N SER A 93 0.03 16.46 8.55
CA SER A 93 -0.58 15.17 8.23
C SER A 93 -0.18 14.63 6.86
N GLU A 94 -0.13 15.50 5.86
CA GLU A 94 0.30 15.12 4.50
C GLU A 94 1.77 14.71 4.49
N ALA A 95 2.64 15.46 5.16
CA ALA A 95 4.07 15.16 5.28
C ALA A 95 4.30 13.82 6.00
N ALA A 96 3.59 13.57 7.11
CA ALA A 96 3.64 12.28 7.80
C ALA A 96 3.18 11.12 6.91
N THR A 97 2.07 11.31 6.18
CA THR A 97 1.55 10.31 5.24
C THR A 97 2.54 10.01 4.12
N LYS A 98 3.18 11.04 3.55
CA LYS A 98 4.25 10.89 2.56
C LYS A 98 5.45 10.15 3.13
N SER A 99 5.88 10.48 4.34
CA SER A 99 7.00 9.78 5.00
C SER A 99 6.72 8.29 5.23
N ILE A 100 5.51 7.94 5.67
CA ILE A 100 5.09 6.54 5.86
C ILE A 100 5.04 5.81 4.51
N THR A 101 4.45 6.44 3.51
CA THR A 101 4.36 5.91 2.15
C THR A 101 5.76 5.62 1.61
N HIS A 102 6.65 6.60 1.65
CA HIS A 102 7.99 6.51 1.12
C HIS A 102 8.81 5.44 1.85
N GLY A 103 8.72 5.39 3.19
CA GLY A 103 9.37 4.36 3.99
C GLY A 103 8.91 2.95 3.62
N LEU A 104 7.59 2.74 3.45
CA LEU A 104 7.06 1.46 3.00
C LEU A 104 7.52 1.11 1.58
N PHE A 105 7.47 2.08 0.67
CA PHE A 105 7.92 1.91 -0.71
C PHE A 105 9.38 1.42 -0.78
N LEU A 106 10.29 2.10 -0.07
CA LEU A 106 11.70 1.72 -0.01
C LEU A 106 11.89 0.34 0.60
N ALA A 107 11.18 0.02 1.68
CA ALA A 107 11.25 -1.30 2.31
C ALA A 107 10.81 -2.40 1.33
N MET A 108 9.70 -2.21 0.61
CA MET A 108 9.22 -3.17 -0.39
C MET A 108 10.19 -3.30 -1.57
N GLN A 109 10.80 -2.21 -2.02
CA GLN A 109 11.77 -2.21 -3.11
C GLN A 109 13.08 -2.93 -2.74
N LEU A 110 13.48 -2.86 -1.47
CA LEU A 110 14.66 -3.57 -0.97
C LEU A 110 14.39 -5.07 -0.80
N GLU A 111 13.20 -5.43 -0.34
CA GLU A 111 12.87 -6.82 -0.01
C GLU A 111 12.44 -7.64 -1.22
N TYR A 112 11.71 -7.02 -2.16
CA TYR A 112 11.02 -7.72 -3.24
C TYR A 112 11.32 -7.12 -4.61
N ASN A 113 11.40 -8.00 -5.60
CA ASN A 113 11.18 -7.63 -6.99
C ASN A 113 9.67 -7.64 -7.27
N ARG A 114 9.25 -6.90 -8.31
CA ARG A 114 7.84 -6.86 -8.71
C ARG A 114 7.69 -7.01 -10.22
N LYS A 115 6.61 -7.67 -10.62
CA LYS A 115 6.12 -7.67 -12.00
C LYS A 115 4.85 -6.85 -12.05
N PHE A 116 4.74 -5.96 -13.02
CA PHE A 116 3.53 -5.17 -13.25
C PHE A 116 2.64 -5.88 -14.26
N GLU A 117 1.35 -5.96 -13.95
CA GLU A 117 0.30 -6.48 -14.81
C GLU A 117 -0.75 -5.38 -15.01
N SER A 118 -0.84 -4.89 -16.24
CA SER A 118 -1.86 -3.93 -16.63
C SER A 118 -3.24 -4.56 -16.50
N GLN A 119 -4.22 -3.79 -16.02
CA GLN A 119 -5.62 -4.21 -15.96
C GLN A 119 -6.47 -3.51 -17.01
N ASP A 120 -5.85 -2.72 -17.90
CA ASP A 120 -6.55 -2.03 -18.98
C ASP A 120 -7.01 -3.08 -20.03
N PRO A 121 -8.32 -3.21 -20.31
CA PRO A 121 -8.81 -4.15 -21.32
C PRO A 121 -8.36 -3.79 -22.74
N TRP A 122 -7.79 -2.60 -22.96
CA TRP A 122 -7.27 -2.17 -24.25
C TRP A 122 -5.75 -2.38 -24.37
N ASP A 123 -5.07 -2.74 -23.30
CA ASP A 123 -3.63 -3.02 -23.28
C ASP A 123 -3.36 -4.48 -23.69
N PRO A 124 -2.60 -4.75 -24.76
CA PRO A 124 -2.25 -6.11 -25.17
C PRO A 124 -1.50 -6.93 -24.12
N ALA A 125 -0.83 -6.29 -23.17
CA ALA A 125 -0.13 -6.97 -22.07
C ALA A 125 -1.06 -7.33 -20.89
N SER A 126 -2.32 -6.88 -20.92
CA SER A 126 -3.30 -7.13 -19.87
C SER A 126 -3.92 -8.53 -20.02
N PRO A 127 -4.10 -9.29 -18.92
CA PRO A 127 -4.87 -10.53 -18.94
C PRO A 127 -6.35 -10.30 -19.26
N ARG A 128 -6.81 -9.03 -19.28
CA ARG A 128 -8.18 -8.63 -19.63
C ARG A 128 -8.31 -8.09 -21.05
N TYR A 129 -7.28 -8.21 -21.88
CA TYR A 129 -7.25 -7.64 -23.22
C TYR A 129 -8.43 -8.15 -24.08
N ILE A 130 -9.20 -7.21 -24.64
CA ILE A 130 -10.28 -7.49 -25.59
C ILE A 130 -9.81 -7.03 -26.97
N HIS A 131 -9.64 -7.99 -27.88
CA HIS A 131 -9.29 -7.68 -29.26
C HIS A 131 -10.47 -6.99 -29.95
N ARG A 132 -10.28 -5.73 -30.36
CA ARG A 132 -11.24 -5.02 -31.19
C ARG A 132 -10.80 -5.17 -32.64
N GLU A 133 -11.53 -5.95 -33.42
CA GLU A 133 -11.43 -5.86 -34.88
C GLU A 133 -11.81 -4.43 -35.27
N LYS A 134 -10.90 -3.71 -35.93
CA LYS A 134 -11.24 -2.43 -36.54
C LYS A 134 -12.30 -2.71 -37.59
N GLN A 135 -13.54 -2.29 -37.34
CA GLN A 135 -14.54 -2.20 -38.41
C GLN A 135 -14.01 -1.16 -39.41
N ALA A 136 -13.64 -1.66 -40.59
CA ALA A 136 -13.18 -0.89 -41.74
C ALA A 136 -14.35 -0.16 -42.41
#